data_AF-A0A848L6K6-F1
#
_entry.id   AF-A0A848L6K6-F1
#
_cell.length_a   1.000
_cell.length_b   1.000
_cell.length_c   1.000
_cell.angle_alpha   90.00
_cell.angle_beta   90.00
_cell.angle_gamma   90.00
#
_symmetry.space_group_name_H-M   'P 1'
#
loop_
_entity.id
_entity.type
_entity.pdbx_description
1 polymer ?
#
loop_
_entity_poly.entity_id
_entity_poly.type
_entity_poly.pdbx_seq_one_letter_code
_entity_poly.pdbx_strand_id
1 'polypeptide(L)' 'MTQPAPVVDRQPVDGACPRCEQTQLATYDVVGEAGWETVVKCQHCLKSVSRTRANRLGPITLLVDLV' A
#
# COMPACT_ATOMS: atom_id res chain seq x y z
N MET A 1 13.38 -24.91 1.75
CA MET A 1 12.48 -24.49 0.66
C MET A 1 12.35 -22.99 0.77
N THR A 2 12.78 -22.21 -0.24
CA THR A 2 12.63 -20.75 -0.22
C THR A 2 11.43 -20.38 -1.06
N GLN A 3 10.36 -19.91 -0.43
CA GLN A 3 9.18 -19.43 -1.12
C GLN A 3 9.43 -17.98 -1.60
N PRO A 4 9.07 -17.61 -2.84
CA PRO A 4 9.20 -16.23 -3.29
C PRO A 4 8.28 -15.32 -2.47
N ALA A 5 8.73 -14.09 -2.24
CA ALA A 5 7.90 -13.09 -1.57
C ALA A 5 6.67 -12.79 -2.44
N PRO A 6 5.49 -12.57 -1.82
CA PRO A 6 4.31 -12.16 -2.56
C PRO A 6 4.57 -10.82 -3.27
N VAL A 7 4.18 -10.75 -4.54
CA VAL A 7 4.26 -9.52 -5.33
C VAL A 7 3.09 -8.63 -4.91
N VAL A 8 3.40 -7.40 -4.52
CA VAL A 8 2.40 -6.39 -4.17
C VAL A 8 2.32 -5.40 -5.33
N ASP A 9 1.13 -5.22 -5.88
CA ASP A 9 0.89 -4.19 -6.88
C ASP A 9 0.95 -2.80 -6.23
N ARG A 10 1.69 -1.88 -6.83
CA ARG A 10 1.96 -0.54 -6.31
C ARG A 10 1.53 0.49 -7.33
N GLN A 11 0.37 1.09 -7.08
CA GLN A 11 -0.18 2.08 -7.99
C GLN A 11 0.51 3.44 -7.73
N PRO A 12 1.12 4.08 -8.74
CA PRO A 12 1.73 5.39 -8.56
C PRO A 12 0.68 6.43 -8.18
N VAL A 13 1.09 7.42 -7.36
CA VAL A 13 0.24 8.52 -6.92
C VAL A 13 0.96 9.83 -7.17
N ASP A 14 0.24 10.82 -7.70
CA ASP A 14 0.79 12.16 -7.94
C ASP A 14 1.13 12.90 -6.63
N GLY A 15 2.11 13.79 -6.71
CA GLY A 15 2.54 14.64 -5.60
C GLY A 15 3.98 14.40 -5.17
N ALA A 16 4.43 15.15 -4.16
CA ALA A 16 5.77 15.08 -3.61
C ALA A 16 5.76 14.58 -2.17
N CYS A 17 6.77 13.78 -1.81
CA CYS A 17 6.92 13.31 -0.44
C CYS A 17 7.21 14.49 0.51
N PRO A 18 6.45 14.69 1.60
CA PRO A 18 6.65 15.80 2.53
C PRO A 18 7.94 15.67 3.38
N ARG A 19 8.73 14.61 3.18
CA ARG A 19 10.00 14.38 3.89
C ARG A 19 11.23 14.54 2.99
N CYS A 20 11.16 14.07 1.75
CA CYS A 20 12.32 14.01 0.85
C CYS A 20 12.07 14.67 -0.50
N GLU A 21 10.89 15.26 -0.69
CA GLU A 21 10.49 16.05 -1.87
C GLU A 21 10.44 15.27 -3.20
N GLN A 22 10.85 14.00 -3.21
CA GLN A 22 10.72 13.10 -4.36
C GLN A 22 9.25 12.81 -4.70
N THR A 23 8.97 12.67 -6.00
CA THR A 23 7.63 12.38 -6.54
C THR A 23 7.31 10.90 -6.64
N GLN A 24 8.16 10.04 -6.08
CA GLN A 24 7.99 8.59 -6.11
C GLN A 24 7.00 8.13 -5.02
N LEU A 25 5.75 8.57 -5.08
CA LEU A 25 4.68 8.09 -4.21
C LEU A 25 3.93 6.93 -4.87
N ALA A 26 3.56 5.93 -4.06
CA ALA A 26 2.69 4.86 -4.50
C ALA A 26 1.72 4.45 -3.41
N THR A 27 0.53 3.99 -3.81
CA THR A 27 -0.48 3.43 -2.94
C THR A 27 -0.60 1.92 -3.12
N TYR A 28 -0.77 1.23 -2.00
CA TYR A 28 -0.90 -0.24 -1.93
C TYR A 28 -1.33 -0.66 -0.52
N ASP A 29 -1.79 -1.89 -0.40
CA ASP A 29 -2.18 -2.48 0.87
C ASP A 29 -0.98 -3.12 1.59
N VAL A 30 -0.95 -2.98 2.91
CA VAL A 30 0.03 -3.60 3.80
C VAL A 30 -0.66 -4.16 5.04
N VAL A 31 -0.03 -5.15 5.67
CA VAL A 31 -0.40 -5.57 7.03
C VAL A 31 0.32 -4.65 8.02
N GLY A 32 -0.47 -3.98 8.86
CA GLY A 32 -0.01 -3.18 10.00
C GLY A 32 -0.63 -3.64 11.31
N GLU A 33 -0.43 -2.85 12.37
CA GLU A 33 -0.93 -3.17 13.72
C GLU A 33 -2.46 -3.19 13.79
N ALA A 34 -3.13 -2.38 12.96
CA ALA A 34 -4.59 -2.32 12.87
C ALA A 34 -5.19 -3.38 11.92
N GLY A 35 -4.39 -4.34 11.44
CA GLY A 35 -4.74 -5.26 10.37
C GLY A 35 -4.33 -4.73 9.01
N TRP A 36 -5.15 -4.98 7.99
CA TRP A 36 -4.89 -4.49 6.64
C TRP A 36 -5.16 -2.99 6.53
N GLU A 37 -4.22 -2.29 5.91
CA GLU A 37 -4.27 -0.85 5.71
C GLU A 37 -3.82 -0.49 4.28
N THR A 38 -4.55 0.40 3.63
CA THR A 38 -4.11 1.06 2.41
C THR A 38 -3.21 2.21 2.80
N VAL A 39 -2.01 2.25 2.24
CA VAL A 39 -1.02 3.29 2.54
C VAL A 39 -0.70 4.10 1.29
N VAL A 40 -0.31 5.36 1.47
CA VAL A 40 0.46 6.09 0.48
C VAL A 40 1.88 6.19 1.01
N LYS A 41 2.84 5.59 0.31
CA LYS A 41 4.25 5.53 0.73
C LYS A 41 5.18 6.08 -0.33
N CYS A 42 6.17 6.85 0.12
CA CYS A 42 7.30 7.21 -0.71
C CYS A 42 8.19 5.99 -0.97
N GLN A 43 8.41 5.68 -2.23
CA GLN A 43 9.27 4.58 -2.69
C GLN A 43 10.77 4.91 -2.57
N HIS A 44 11.11 6.19 -2.35
CA HIS A 44 12.49 6.63 -2.10
C HIS A 44 12.88 6.53 -0.62
N CYS A 45 12.16 7.23 0.27
CA CYS A 45 12.54 7.35 1.69
C CYS A 45 11.67 6.53 2.65
N LEU A 46 10.71 5.75 2.12
CA LEU A 46 9.81 4.85 2.86
C LEU A 46 8.85 5.52 3.87
N LYS A 47 8.76 6.86 3.86
CA LYS A 47 7.77 7.60 4.66
C LYS A 47 6.36 7.23 4.22
N SER A 48 5.54 6.77 5.16
CA SER A 48 4.08 6.73 5.00
C SER A 48 3.54 8.16 5.07
N VAL A 49 2.93 8.61 3.98
CA VAL A 49 2.22 9.90 3.88
C VAL A 49 0.85 9.78 4.53
N SER A 50 0.15 8.67 4.30
CA SER A 50 -1.13 8.34 4.92
C SER A 50 -1.27 6.83 5.13
N ARG A 51 -2.18 6.45 6.04
CA ARG A 51 -2.62 5.08 6.29
C ARG A 51 -4.12 5.11 6.57
N THR A 52 -4.88 4.25 5.91
CA THR A 52 -6.33 4.07 6.13
C THR A 52 -6.64 2.59 6.25
N ARG A 53 -7.62 2.21 7.08
CA ARG A 53 -8.03 0.80 7.17
C ARG A 53 -8.52 0.29 5.82
N ALA A 54 -8.03 -0.87 5.42
CA ALA A 54 -8.47 -1.58 4.21
C ALA A 54 -9.50 -2.66 4.53
N ASN A 55 -9.88 -3.42 3.51
CA ASN A 55 -10.71 -4.61 3.70
C ASN A 55 -9.97 -5.62 4.62
N ARG A 56 -10.71 -6.42 5.40
CA ARG A 56 -10.12 -7.35 6.38
C ARG A 56 -9.43 -8.57 5.75
N LEU A 57 -9.63 -8.79 4.46
CA LEU A 57 -9.18 -9.97 3.73
C LEU A 57 -7.95 -9.68 2.84
N GLY A 58 -7.38 -8.47 2.94
CA GLY A 58 -6.19 -8.06 2.21
C GLY A 58 -6.36 -8.19 0.70
N PRO A 59 -5.54 -9.01 0.02
CA PRO A 59 -5.58 -9.15 -1.44
C PRO A 59 -6.78 -9.97 -1.94
N ILE A 60 -7.64 -10.49 -1.06
CA ILE A 60 -8.81 -11.27 -1.45
C ILE A 60 -9.97 -10.32 -1.73
N THR A 61 -10.41 -10.26 -2.98
CA THR A 61 -11.66 -9.60 -3.38
C THR A 61 -12.79 -10.62 -3.38
N LEU A 62 -13.90 -10.36 -2.68
CA LEU A 62 -15.07 -11.24 -2.70
C LEU A 62 -15.91 -10.97 -3.95
N LEU A 63 -16.63 -11.98 -4.44
CA LEU A 63 -17.56 -11.81 -5.57
C LEU A 63 -18.64 -10.75 -5.29
N VAL A 64 -19.04 -10.59 -4.03
CA VAL A 64 -20.02 -9.58 -3.62
C VAL A 64 -19.48 -8.15 -3.68
N ASP A 65 -18.15 -7.96 -3.69
CA ASP A 65 -17.51 -6.64 -3.77
C ASP A 65 -17.39 -6.14 -5.23
N LEU A 66 -17.72 -6.98 -6.22
CA LEU A 66 -17.62 -6.68 -7.65
C LEU A 66 -18.90 -6.07 -8.25
N VAL A 67 -19.95 -5.87 -7.44
CA VAL A 67 -21.31 -5.50 -7.88
C VAL A 67 -21.70 -4.12 -7.39
#